data_AF-A0A7J3B784-F1
#
_entry.id   AF-A0A7J3B784-F1
#
_cell.length_a   1.000
_cell.length_b   1.000
_cell.length_c   1.000
_cell.angle_alpha   90.00
_cell.angle_beta   90.00
_cell.angle_gamma   90.00
#
_symmetry.space_group_name_H-M   'P 1'
#
loop_
_entity.id
_entity.type
_entity.pdbx_description
1 polymer ?
#
loop_
_entity_poly.entity_id
_entity_poly.type
_entity_poly.pdbx_seq_one_letter_code
_entity_poly.pdbx_strand_id
1 'polypeptide(L)'
;MTVSEYALPFLLKNGYERKTCVKCGSPFWTIDKSRNTCGEVPCDPYTFIGNPPTSRKYSLEEMREEFLSFFEGKGHKRIKRYPIVARWRDDVYLVNASIYDFQPHVTSGRVPPPGNPLVVSQPCIRTVDLDNVGRTGRHLSVFEMGGAKAFNFPGKEVYWKDRAVELALEFLSHLGVN
;
A
#
# COMPACT_ATOMS: atom_id res chain seq x y z
N MET A 1 12.72 11.18 12.11
CA MET A 1 12.78 10.84 10.68
C MET A 1 13.43 12.00 9.96
N THR A 2 14.60 11.79 9.36
CA THR A 2 15.38 12.84 8.69
C THR A 2 14.87 13.05 7.26
N VAL A 3 15.14 14.23 6.67
CA VAL A 3 14.81 14.49 5.24
C VAL A 3 15.44 13.43 4.31
N SER A 4 16.61 12.88 4.68
CA SER A 4 17.28 11.81 3.96
C SER A 4 16.51 10.50 3.90
N GLU A 5 15.64 10.19 4.87
CA GLU A 5 14.86 8.94 4.87
C GLU A 5 13.77 8.89 3.81
N TYR A 6 13.37 10.07 3.30
CA TYR A 6 12.33 10.23 2.28
C TYR A 6 12.91 10.51 0.89
N ALA A 7 14.15 10.98 0.81
CA ALA A 7 14.84 11.27 -0.45
C ALA A 7 15.32 9.97 -1.10
N LEU A 8 14.39 9.28 -1.77
CA LEU A 8 14.64 7.99 -2.42
C LEU A 8 15.39 8.21 -3.76
N PRO A 9 16.57 7.59 -3.96
CA PRO A 9 17.27 7.59 -5.25
C PRO A 9 16.39 7.27 -6.44
N PHE A 10 15.45 6.32 -6.29
CA PHE A 10 14.51 5.98 -7.35
C PHE A 10 13.65 7.18 -7.77
N LEU A 11 13.07 7.90 -6.81
CA LEU A 11 12.21 9.05 -7.08
C LEU A 11 12.99 10.16 -7.78
N LEU A 12 14.17 10.50 -7.25
CA LEU A 12 15.03 11.54 -7.80
C LEU A 12 15.49 11.23 -9.23
N LYS A 13 15.90 9.99 -9.49
CA LYS A 13 16.34 9.54 -10.83
C LYS A 13 15.20 9.57 -11.85
N ASN A 14 13.96 9.36 -11.41
CA ASN A 14 12.77 9.36 -12.28
C ASN A 14 12.06 10.72 -12.31
N GLY A 15 12.73 11.81 -11.92
CA GLY A 15 12.23 13.17 -12.09
C GLY A 15 11.14 13.60 -11.11
N TYR A 16 10.92 12.84 -10.03
CA TYR A 16 10.01 13.27 -8.97
C TYR A 16 10.65 14.38 -8.14
N GLU A 17 9.85 15.38 -7.83
CA GLU A 17 10.21 16.51 -6.97
C GLU A 17 9.41 16.44 -5.67
N ARG A 18 10.09 16.69 -4.55
CA ARG A 18 9.43 16.84 -3.25
C ARG A 18 9.01 18.30 -3.08
N LYS A 19 7.72 18.52 -2.89
CA LYS A 19 7.10 19.84 -2.70
C LYS A 19 6.34 19.92 -1.39
N THR A 20 5.94 21.13 -1.02
CA THR A 20 5.08 21.39 0.13
C THR A 20 3.73 21.86 -0.37
N CYS A 21 2.65 21.23 0.10
CA CYS A 21 1.29 21.59 -0.30
C CYS A 21 0.95 23.02 0.13
N VAL A 22 0.51 23.86 -0.80
CA VAL A 22 0.14 25.26 -0.51
C VAL A 22 -1.11 25.40 0.37
N LYS A 23 -1.93 24.35 0.50
CA LYS A 23 -3.17 24.36 1.30
C LYS A 23 -2.99 23.85 2.73
N CYS A 24 -2.32 22.71 2.91
CA CYS A 24 -2.16 22.08 4.24
C CYS A 24 -0.73 22.04 4.77
N GLY A 25 0.27 22.50 4.01
CA GLY A 25 1.67 22.48 4.41
C GLY A 25 2.32 21.08 4.44
N SER A 26 1.59 20.01 4.07
CA SER A 26 2.14 18.65 4.07
C SER A 26 3.14 18.45 2.91
N PRO A 27 4.26 17.74 3.14
CA PRO A 27 5.18 17.39 2.07
C PRO A 27 4.58 16.30 1.17
N PHE A 28 4.84 16.38 -0.14
CA PHE A 28 4.41 15.38 -1.10
C PHE A 28 5.42 15.24 -2.24
N TRP A 29 5.38 14.11 -2.95
CA TRP A 29 6.21 13.85 -4.13
C TRP A 29 5.35 13.92 -5.39
N THR A 30 5.88 14.51 -6.46
CA THR A 30 5.17 14.58 -7.74
C THR A 30 6.14 14.63 -8.91
N ILE A 31 5.74 14.04 -10.04
CA ILE A 31 6.40 14.23 -11.34
C ILE A 31 5.84 15.45 -12.09
N ASP A 32 4.67 15.94 -11.70
CA ASP A 32 4.05 17.13 -12.27
C ASP A 32 4.66 18.40 -11.66
N LYS A 33 5.54 19.04 -12.45
CA LYS A 33 6.22 20.27 -12.07
C LYS A 33 5.26 21.44 -11.85
N SER A 34 4.05 21.40 -12.39
CA SER A 34 3.04 22.44 -12.19
C SER A 34 2.22 22.25 -10.91
N ARG A 35 2.17 21.02 -10.36
CA ARG A 35 1.37 20.70 -9.18
C ARG A 35 1.93 21.36 -7.91
N ASN A 36 1.03 22.01 -7.17
CA ASN A 36 1.32 22.70 -5.89
C ASN A 36 0.48 22.18 -4.70
N THR A 37 -0.39 21.19 -4.93
CA THR A 37 -1.26 20.56 -3.93
C THR A 37 -0.99 19.06 -3.79
N CYS A 38 -1.27 18.47 -2.63
CA CYS A 38 -0.85 17.10 -2.29
C CYS A 38 -1.68 15.99 -2.95
N GLY A 39 -2.82 16.29 -3.57
CA GLY A 39 -3.72 15.29 -4.14
C GLY A 39 -4.72 14.68 -3.15
N GLU A 40 -4.69 15.11 -1.88
CA GLU A 40 -5.56 14.58 -0.83
C GLU A 40 -6.75 15.50 -0.55
N VAL A 41 -7.89 14.93 -0.15
CA VAL A 41 -9.04 15.72 0.34
C VAL A 41 -8.70 16.29 1.72
N PRO A 42 -8.97 17.58 2.01
CA PRO A 42 -9.76 18.54 1.21
C PRO A 42 -8.93 19.43 0.26
N CYS A 43 -7.63 19.21 0.15
CA CYS A 43 -6.77 20.03 -0.72
C CYS A 43 -7.13 19.88 -2.21
N ASP A 44 -7.47 18.67 -2.65
CA ASP A 44 -7.90 18.37 -4.01
C ASP A 44 -9.19 17.54 -4.00
N PRO A 45 -10.16 17.83 -4.90
CA PRO A 45 -11.36 17.01 -5.05
C PRO A 45 -11.07 15.71 -5.80
N TYR A 46 -12.01 14.77 -5.77
CA TYR A 46 -11.92 13.58 -6.60
C TYR A 46 -12.11 13.90 -8.08
N THR A 47 -11.10 13.56 -8.88
CA THR A 47 -11.11 13.76 -10.34
C THR A 47 -11.51 12.52 -11.12
N PHE A 48 -11.56 11.36 -10.47
CA PHE A 48 -11.82 10.07 -11.13
C PHE A 48 -13.31 9.72 -11.29
N ILE A 49 -14.21 10.49 -10.67
CA ILE A 49 -15.66 10.26 -10.78
C ILE A 49 -16.10 10.64 -12.19
N GLY A 50 -16.52 9.65 -12.99
CA GLY A 50 -16.83 9.83 -14.41
C GLY A 50 -15.62 9.82 -15.34
N ASN A 51 -14.41 9.72 -14.79
CA ASN A 51 -13.14 9.68 -15.54
C ASN A 51 -12.19 8.63 -14.92
N PRO A 52 -12.43 7.32 -15.17
CA PRO A 52 -11.66 6.26 -14.53
C PRO A 52 -10.17 6.34 -14.91
N PRO A 53 -9.23 6.25 -13.95
CA PRO A 53 -7.81 6.42 -14.21
C PRO A 53 -7.15 5.15 -14.78
N THR A 54 -7.81 4.00 -14.69
CA THR A 54 -7.30 2.71 -15.17
C THR A 54 -7.66 2.50 -16.64
N SER A 55 -6.86 1.68 -17.33
CA SER A 55 -7.06 1.36 -18.76
C SER A 55 -8.41 0.67 -19.06
N ARG A 56 -8.95 -0.05 -18.06
CA ARG A 56 -10.27 -0.68 -18.10
C ARG A 56 -10.93 -0.70 -16.73
N LYS A 57 -12.21 -1.10 -16.69
CA LYS A 57 -12.92 -1.40 -15.45
C LYS A 57 -12.51 -2.80 -14.94
N TYR A 58 -12.44 -2.94 -13.63
CA TYR A 58 -12.13 -4.19 -12.94
C TYR A 58 -13.22 -4.49 -11.92
N SER A 59 -13.65 -5.75 -11.85
CA SER A 59 -14.35 -6.31 -10.70
C SER A 59 -13.40 -6.48 -9.50
N LEU A 60 -13.95 -6.82 -8.34
CA LEU A 60 -13.16 -7.11 -7.14
C LEU A 60 -12.26 -8.33 -7.35
N GLU A 61 -12.79 -9.39 -7.96
CA GLU A 61 -12.02 -10.60 -8.26
C GLU A 61 -10.87 -10.31 -9.23
N GLU A 62 -11.14 -9.55 -10.30
CA GLU A 62 -10.11 -9.22 -11.27
C GLU A 62 -9.01 -8.34 -10.67
N MET A 63 -9.35 -7.28 -9.92
CA MET A 63 -8.35 -6.42 -9.29
C MET A 63 -7.51 -7.20 -8.26
N ARG A 64 -8.14 -8.12 -7.52
CA ARG A 64 -7.44 -9.02 -6.61
C ARG A 64 -6.43 -9.88 -7.37
N GLU A 65 -6.83 -10.43 -8.52
CA GLU A 65 -5.96 -11.28 -9.32
C GLU A 65 -4.82 -10.49 -9.97
N GLU A 66 -5.09 -9.30 -10.54
CA GLU A 66 -4.06 -8.41 -11.10
C GLU A 66 -2.99 -8.07 -10.06
N PHE A 67 -3.40 -7.71 -8.84
CA PHE A 67 -2.47 -7.41 -7.75
C PHE A 67 -1.63 -8.64 -7.38
N LEU A 68 -2.26 -9.79 -7.15
CA LEU A 68 -1.56 -11.00 -6.72
C LEU A 68 -0.62 -11.53 -7.81
N SER A 69 -1.09 -11.61 -9.06
CA SER A 69 -0.31 -12.07 -10.21
C SER A 69 0.84 -11.13 -10.55
N PHE A 70 0.65 -9.80 -10.46
CA PHE A 70 1.72 -8.84 -10.69
C PHE A 70 2.90 -9.08 -9.74
N PHE A 71 2.64 -9.12 -8.44
CA PHE A 71 3.71 -9.32 -7.45
C PHE A 71 4.28 -10.74 -7.48
N GLU A 72 3.47 -11.75 -7.78
CA GLU A 72 3.97 -13.12 -8.03
C GLU A 72 4.96 -13.15 -9.20
N GLY A 73 4.66 -12.46 -10.30
CA GLY A 73 5.58 -12.27 -11.42
C GLY A 73 6.85 -11.47 -11.08
N LYS A 74 6.86 -10.73 -9.97
CA LYS A 74 8.04 -10.02 -9.43
C LYS A 74 8.80 -10.84 -8.37
N GLY A 75 8.44 -12.11 -8.18
CA GLY A 75 9.11 -13.04 -7.27
C GLY A 75 8.54 -13.07 -5.84
N HIS A 76 7.40 -12.42 -5.59
CA HIS A 76 6.72 -12.51 -4.30
C HIS A 76 5.95 -13.82 -4.21
N LYS A 77 6.13 -14.57 -3.12
CA LYS A 77 5.32 -15.76 -2.88
C LYS A 77 3.88 -15.35 -2.55
N ARG A 78 2.93 -15.77 -3.39
CA ARG A 78 1.50 -15.64 -3.10
C ARG A 78 1.11 -16.49 -1.90
N ILE A 79 0.44 -15.89 -0.93
CA ILE A 79 -0.05 -16.59 0.26
C ILE A 79 -1.59 -16.47 0.37
N LYS A 80 -2.19 -17.45 1.05
CA LYS A 80 -3.63 -17.41 1.36
C LYS A 80 -3.91 -16.39 2.46
N ARG A 81 -5.10 -15.79 2.40
CA ARG A 81 -5.61 -14.90 3.45
C ARG A 81 -5.70 -15.61 4.81
N TYR A 82 -5.51 -14.84 5.86
CA TYR A 82 -5.74 -15.21 7.25
C TYR A 82 -7.21 -14.93 7.63
N PRO A 83 -7.74 -15.58 8.68
CA PRO A 83 -9.06 -15.24 9.20
C PRO A 83 -9.05 -13.82 9.78
N ILE A 84 -10.22 -13.16 9.72
CA ILE A 84 -10.38 -11.80 10.25
C ILE A 84 -10.19 -11.74 11.77
N VAL A 85 -10.47 -12.84 12.47
CA VAL A 85 -10.21 -12.96 13.91
C VAL A 85 -8.73 -13.31 14.12
N ALA A 86 -8.03 -12.48 14.88
CA ALA A 86 -6.59 -12.58 15.09
C ALA A 86 -6.23 -13.68 16.11
N ARG A 87 -6.42 -14.95 15.74
CA ARG A 87 -6.26 -16.12 16.64
C ARG A 87 -4.81 -16.38 17.10
N TRP A 88 -3.83 -15.79 16.44
CA TRP A 88 -2.40 -16.02 16.67
C TRP A 88 -1.74 -14.98 17.59
N ARG A 89 -2.51 -14.02 18.09
CA ARG A 89 -2.04 -12.91 18.94
C ARG A 89 -3.10 -12.56 19.97
N ASP A 90 -2.69 -11.89 21.04
CA ASP A 90 -3.51 -11.61 22.22
C ASP A 90 -3.71 -10.10 22.49
N ASP A 91 -3.05 -9.24 21.70
CA ASP A 91 -3.08 -7.78 21.84
C ASP A 91 -4.17 -7.10 20.98
N VAL A 92 -4.74 -7.79 20.00
CA VAL A 92 -5.86 -7.30 19.17
C VAL A 92 -6.84 -8.42 18.85
N TYR A 93 -8.13 -8.10 18.73
CA TYR A 93 -9.16 -9.09 18.38
C TYR A 93 -9.30 -9.34 16.87
N LEU A 94 -9.14 -8.28 16.06
CA LEU A 94 -9.44 -8.29 14.63
C LEU A 94 -8.23 -7.84 13.80
N VAL A 95 -8.10 -8.41 12.60
CA VAL A 95 -7.11 -8.01 11.60
C VAL A 95 -7.49 -6.64 11.04
N ASN A 96 -6.68 -5.62 11.30
CA ASN A 96 -6.90 -4.24 10.82
C ASN A 96 -6.00 -3.91 9.60
N ALA A 97 -4.85 -4.57 9.49
CA ALA A 97 -3.93 -4.43 8.39
C ALA A 97 -3.30 -5.77 8.04
N SER A 98 -2.90 -5.96 6.78
CA SER A 98 -2.29 -7.20 6.31
C SER A 98 -0.94 -7.53 6.96
N ILE A 99 -0.32 -6.60 7.71
CA ILE A 99 0.88 -6.86 8.53
C ILE A 99 0.54 -7.57 9.85
N TYR A 100 -0.71 -7.50 10.32
CA TYR A 100 -1.13 -8.13 11.57
C TYR A 100 -1.01 -9.65 11.52
N ASP A 101 -1.16 -10.25 10.34
CA ASP A 101 -0.98 -11.69 10.07
C ASP A 101 0.40 -12.22 10.48
N PHE A 102 1.39 -11.33 10.53
CA PHE A 102 2.80 -11.66 10.79
C PHE A 102 3.29 -11.15 12.14
N GLN A 103 2.48 -10.34 12.82
CA GLN A 103 2.82 -9.77 14.12
C GLN A 103 2.33 -10.68 15.26
N PRO A 104 3.06 -10.70 16.39
CA PRO A 104 4.40 -10.16 16.58
C PRO A 104 5.51 -11.13 16.14
N HIS A 105 5.18 -12.39 15.89
CA HIS A 105 6.15 -13.48 15.80
C HIS A 105 7.13 -13.37 14.62
N VAL A 106 6.64 -13.04 13.43
CA VAL A 106 7.51 -12.90 12.24
C VAL A 106 8.23 -11.57 12.26
N THR A 107 7.53 -10.48 12.63
CA THR A 107 8.14 -9.14 12.67
C THR A 107 9.22 -9.00 13.74
N SER A 108 9.17 -9.79 14.82
CA SER A 108 10.24 -9.87 15.82
C SER A 108 11.38 -10.82 15.43
N GLY A 109 11.24 -11.55 14.33
CA GLY A 109 12.21 -12.56 13.87
C GLY A 109 12.19 -13.88 14.64
N ARG A 110 11.22 -14.09 15.53
CA ARG A 110 11.07 -15.37 16.27
C ARG A 110 10.64 -16.52 15.36
N VAL A 111 9.92 -16.22 14.29
CA VAL A 111 9.39 -17.20 13.32
C VAL A 111 9.69 -16.70 11.90
N PRO A 112 10.14 -17.56 10.97
CA PRO A 112 10.33 -17.14 9.59
C PRO A 112 9.00 -16.80 8.91
N PRO A 113 8.97 -15.84 7.98
CA PRO A 113 7.77 -15.57 7.19
C PRO A 113 7.44 -16.78 6.28
N PRO A 114 6.17 -17.00 5.92
CA PRO A 114 5.76 -18.10 5.03
C PRO A 114 6.27 -17.96 3.58
N GLY A 115 6.76 -16.77 3.21
CA GLY A 115 7.45 -16.44 1.97
C GLY A 115 8.22 -15.13 2.13
N ASN A 116 9.32 -14.93 1.40
CA ASN A 116 10.07 -13.68 1.48
C ASN A 116 10.78 -13.36 0.15
N PRO A 117 10.27 -12.38 -0.63
CA PRO A 117 9.11 -11.54 -0.33
C PRO A 117 7.79 -12.31 -0.50
N LEU A 118 6.68 -11.75 -0.01
CA LEU A 118 5.34 -12.35 -0.12
C LEU A 118 4.28 -11.34 -0.55
N VAL A 119 3.17 -11.83 -1.11
CA VAL A 119 2.00 -11.01 -1.46
C VAL A 119 0.71 -11.67 -0.99
N VAL A 120 -0.22 -10.86 -0.47
CA VAL A 120 -1.53 -11.31 0.04
C VAL A 120 -2.62 -10.28 -0.25
N SER A 121 -3.86 -10.75 -0.43
CA SER A 121 -5.07 -9.92 -0.30
C SER A 121 -5.76 -10.30 1.00
N GLN A 122 -5.65 -9.44 2.02
CA GLN A 122 -6.11 -9.75 3.37
C GLN A 122 -7.39 -8.96 3.70
N PRO A 123 -8.52 -9.63 3.98
CA PRO A 123 -9.68 -8.96 4.57
C PRO A 123 -9.35 -8.37 5.94
N CYS A 124 -9.69 -7.09 6.11
CA CYS A 124 -9.43 -6.29 7.29
C CYS A 124 -10.72 -5.65 7.81
N ILE A 125 -10.79 -5.43 9.12
CA ILE A 125 -11.85 -4.66 9.77
C ILE A 125 -11.26 -3.43 10.47
N ARG A 126 -11.88 -2.27 10.21
CA ARG A 126 -11.62 -1.01 10.92
C ARG A 126 -12.89 -0.48 11.55
N THR A 127 -12.89 -0.38 12.87
CA THR A 127 -14.00 0.21 13.63
C THR A 127 -13.79 1.69 13.94
N VAL A 128 -12.54 2.17 13.89
CA VAL A 128 -12.19 3.58 14.14
C VAL A 128 -12.78 4.55 13.12
N ASP A 129 -13.07 4.07 11.91
CA ASP A 129 -13.60 4.87 10.81
C ASP A 129 -15.12 4.76 10.67
N LEU A 130 -15.81 4.11 11.62
CA LEU A 130 -17.23 3.73 11.49
C LEU A 130 -18.14 4.94 11.25
N ASP A 131 -17.90 6.06 11.94
CA ASP A 131 -18.67 7.29 11.77
C ASP A 131 -18.54 7.92 10.38
N ASN A 132 -17.48 7.57 9.64
CA ASN A 132 -17.23 8.07 8.30
C ASN A 132 -17.80 7.14 7.20
N VAL A 133 -18.16 5.90 7.55
CA VAL A 133 -18.73 4.92 6.61
C VAL A 133 -20.07 5.45 6.08
N GLY A 134 -20.22 5.46 4.76
CA GLY A 134 -21.39 6.02 4.08
C GLY A 134 -21.44 7.54 3.99
N ARG A 135 -20.60 8.29 4.74
CA ARG A 135 -20.58 9.76 4.71
C ARG A 135 -19.55 10.30 3.73
N THR A 136 -18.36 9.71 3.66
CA THR A 136 -17.27 10.23 2.81
C THR A 136 -17.13 9.52 1.46
N GLY A 137 -17.90 8.45 1.22
CA GLY A 137 -17.83 7.63 0.01
C GLY A 137 -16.57 6.76 -0.17
N ARG A 138 -15.60 6.82 0.76
CA ARG A 138 -14.31 6.08 0.68
C ARG A 138 -13.97 5.20 1.89
N HIS A 139 -14.67 5.37 3.01
CA HIS A 139 -14.42 4.56 4.21
C HIS A 139 -15.35 3.34 4.22
N LEU A 140 -14.76 2.20 4.57
CA LEU A 140 -15.45 0.92 4.74
C LEU A 140 -15.11 0.36 6.11
N SER A 141 -16.06 -0.33 6.74
CA SER A 141 -15.78 -1.09 7.96
C SER A 141 -15.01 -2.38 7.65
N VAL A 142 -15.28 -3.00 6.50
CA VAL A 142 -14.62 -4.22 6.01
C VAL A 142 -14.08 -3.96 4.60
N PHE A 143 -12.81 -4.27 4.37
CA PHE A 143 -12.15 -4.09 3.08
C PHE A 143 -11.03 -5.12 2.89
N GLU A 144 -10.60 -5.34 1.66
CA GLU A 144 -9.41 -6.14 1.39
C GLU A 144 -8.18 -5.24 1.24
N MET A 145 -7.16 -5.51 2.04
CA MET A 145 -5.88 -4.84 1.98
C MET A 145 -4.89 -5.73 1.23
N GLY A 146 -4.50 -5.30 0.02
CA GLY A 146 -3.33 -5.84 -0.67
C GLY A 146 -2.05 -5.59 0.14
N GLY A 147 -1.17 -6.58 0.25
CA GLY A 147 0.05 -6.45 1.03
C GLY A 147 1.22 -7.22 0.43
N ALA A 148 2.05 -6.53 -0.35
CA ALA A 148 3.38 -6.99 -0.76
C ALA A 148 4.41 -6.67 0.35
N LYS A 149 5.10 -7.68 0.88
CA LYS A 149 5.97 -7.56 2.05
C LYS A 149 7.34 -8.20 1.80
N ALA A 150 8.38 -7.51 2.25
CA ALA A 150 9.72 -8.03 2.40
C ALA A 150 10.13 -7.94 3.87
N PHE A 151 10.63 -9.04 4.43
CA PHE A 151 11.13 -9.10 5.80
C PHE A 151 12.66 -9.11 5.76
N ASN A 152 13.29 -8.00 6.10
CA ASN A 152 14.75 -7.87 6.10
C ASN A 152 15.31 -8.18 7.49
N PHE A 153 16.43 -8.89 7.53
CA PHE A 153 17.15 -9.26 8.75
C PHE A 153 18.61 -8.77 8.65
N PRO A 154 19.34 -8.62 9.77
CA PRO A 154 20.77 -8.32 9.72
C PRO A 154 21.52 -9.31 8.80
N GLY A 155 22.18 -8.79 7.76
CA GLY A 155 22.90 -9.60 6.77
C GLY A 155 22.04 -10.27 5.69
N LYS A 156 20.71 -10.09 5.70
CA LYS A 156 19.80 -10.61 4.66
C LYS A 156 18.73 -9.59 4.31
N GLU A 157 19.01 -8.79 3.29
CA GLU A 157 18.07 -7.86 2.69
C GLU A 157 17.43 -8.50 1.44
N VAL A 158 16.10 -8.39 1.34
CA VAL A 158 15.33 -8.78 0.16
C VAL A 158 15.14 -7.58 -0.75
N TYR A 159 14.52 -6.51 -0.21
CA TYR A 159 14.52 -5.17 -0.81
C TYR A 159 14.09 -4.13 0.23
N TRP A 160 14.36 -2.85 -0.05
CA TRP A 160 14.00 -1.72 0.82
C TRP A 160 13.11 -0.69 0.12
N LYS A 161 13.11 0.55 0.62
CA LYS A 161 12.20 1.63 0.23
C LYS A 161 12.20 1.94 -1.27
N ASP A 162 13.38 2.00 -1.90
CA ASP A 162 13.49 2.32 -3.34
C ASP A 162 12.70 1.31 -4.19
N ARG A 163 13.00 0.01 -4.03
CA ARG A 163 12.31 -1.04 -4.79
C ARG A 163 10.84 -1.15 -4.42
N ALA A 164 10.47 -0.89 -3.17
CA ALA A 164 9.07 -0.89 -2.75
C ALA A 164 8.25 0.20 -3.48
N VAL A 165 8.79 1.41 -3.60
CA VAL A 165 8.16 2.52 -4.32
C VAL A 165 8.16 2.27 -5.82
N GLU A 166 9.25 1.75 -6.37
CA GLU A 166 9.32 1.35 -7.78
C GLU A 166 8.24 0.32 -8.13
N LEU A 167 8.10 -0.76 -7.34
CA LEU A 167 7.06 -1.77 -7.54
C LEU A 167 5.64 -1.20 -7.47
N ALA A 168 5.39 -0.26 -6.55
CA ALA A 168 4.10 0.40 -6.44
C ALA A 168 3.77 1.21 -7.70
N LEU A 169 4.74 1.95 -8.24
CA LEU A 169 4.58 2.73 -9.46
C LEU A 169 4.48 1.85 -10.70
N GLU A 170 5.30 0.81 -10.81
CA GLU A 170 5.19 -0.22 -11.87
C GLU A 170 3.79 -0.86 -11.89
N PHE A 171 3.21 -1.14 -10.72
CA PHE A 171 1.85 -1.69 -10.63
C PHE A 171 0.78 -0.68 -11.10
N LEU A 172 0.91 0.59 -10.71
CA LEU A 172 0.01 1.64 -11.21
C LEU A 172 0.09 1.78 -12.73
N SER A 173 1.30 1.81 -13.29
CA SER A 173 1.50 1.84 -14.74
C SER A 173 0.97 0.57 -15.43
N HIS A 174 1.10 -0.61 -14.81
CA HIS A 174 0.48 -1.86 -15.31
C HIS A 174 -1.04 -1.75 -15.40
N LEU A 175 -1.68 -1.02 -14.48
CA LEU A 175 -3.11 -0.72 -14.53
C LEU A 175 -3.49 0.41 -15.50
N GLY A 176 -2.50 1.04 -16.16
CA GLY A 176 -2.68 2.16 -17.07
C GLY A 176 -2.78 3.53 -16.40
N VAL A 177 -2.43 3.64 -15.12
CA VAL A 177 -2.38 4.91 -14.39
C VAL A 177 -1.03 5.58 -14.67
N ASN A 178 -1.06 6.76 -15.29
CA ASN A 178 0.11 7.57 -15.66
C ASN A 178 0.16 8.90 -14.90
#